data_AF-A0A6A5ABH5-F1
#
_entry.id   AF-A0A6A5ABH5-F1
#
_cell.length_a   1.000
_cell.length_b   1.000
_cell.length_c   1.000
_cell.angle_alpha   90.00
_cell.angle_beta   90.00
_cell.angle_gamma   90.00
#
_symmetry.space_group_name_H-M   'P 1'
#
loop_
_entity.id
_entity.type
_entity.pdbx_description
1 polymer ?
#
loop_
_entity_poly.entity_id
_entity_poly.type
_entity_poly.pdbx_seq_one_letter_code
_entity_poly.pdbx_strand_id
1 'polypeptide(L)'
;MRQFAMEIERDRHTSKLKKILSRLLLSIEKDEVKNAMPTYTSKHSTCPTSQRISDDALRRKIVHTNIQLWQARVKLRFNFRTYSDKCMKIFFWLALFMYPSVSQKVLNMFNCAQVGLGSFLVSDMTLQCTDGYWYSHAIVAVVGIVVWVFGVPFYCWSILFQERMAGVRLRMRLLKDNKHEVLRQKWIAKMKDDYKASGKYWHNNYDSFVNMLLPEYMKKRNMELPSTIARVGFIYAAYQDSFWFFEIVDLIRKLLLNGILSFAERGSVNQIVIGMMIMYVVVSHIHIQNIS
;
A
#
# COMPACT_ATOMS: atom_id res chain seq x y z
N MET A 1 14.02 14.94 12.06
CA MET A 1 14.16 13.47 12.05
C MET A 1 15.60 13.05 12.21
N ARG A 2 16.47 13.16 11.19
CA ARG A 2 17.89 12.80 11.30
C ARG A 2 18.67 13.51 12.41
N GLN A 3 18.51 14.83 12.55
CA GLN A 3 19.13 15.60 13.64
C GLN A 3 18.66 15.11 15.02
N PHE A 4 17.35 14.96 15.20
CA PHE A 4 16.74 14.43 16.44
C PHE A 4 17.18 12.99 16.77
N ALA A 5 17.28 12.12 15.78
CA ALA A 5 17.77 10.75 15.94
C ALA A 5 19.27 10.71 16.32
N MET A 6 20.09 11.57 15.70
CA MET A 6 21.50 11.74 16.05
C MET A 6 21.69 12.33 17.45
N GLU A 7 20.81 13.25 17.88
CA GLU A 7 20.79 13.80 19.25
C GLU A 7 20.54 12.68 20.28
N ILE A 8 19.53 11.84 20.03
CA ILE A 8 19.17 10.69 20.89
C ILE A 8 20.30 9.65 20.96
N GLU A 9 21.02 9.44 19.85
CA GLU A 9 22.13 8.49 19.79
C GLU A 9 23.39 9.02 20.50
N ARG A 10 23.61 10.34 20.48
CA ARG A 10 24.71 11.02 21.18
C ARG A 10 24.49 11.11 22.68
N ASP A 11 23.24 11.16 23.13
CA ASP A 11 22.90 11.25 24.54
C ASP A 11 23.20 9.93 25.29
N ARG A 12 23.98 10.02 26.37
CA ARG A 12 24.42 8.86 27.15
C ARG A 12 23.31 8.35 28.09
N HIS A 13 22.38 9.23 28.48
CA HIS A 13 21.31 8.94 29.45
C HIS A 13 20.00 8.41 28.86
N THR A 14 19.88 8.29 27.53
CA THR A 14 18.67 7.79 26.88
C THR A 14 18.50 6.27 27.00
N SER A 15 17.25 5.82 27.23
CA SER A 15 16.93 4.40 27.41
C SER A 15 17.33 3.56 26.18
N LYS A 16 17.70 2.28 26.41
CA LYS A 16 18.07 1.33 25.33
C LYS A 16 17.00 1.27 24.23
N LEU A 17 15.73 1.35 24.60
CA LEU A 17 14.58 1.33 23.69
C LEU A 17 14.58 2.55 22.75
N LYS A 18 14.85 3.75 23.27
CA LYS A 18 14.98 4.97 22.44
C LYS A 18 16.17 4.91 21.48
N LYS A 19 17.30 4.31 21.90
CA LYS A 19 18.48 4.12 21.04
C LYS A 19 18.24 3.09 19.94
N ILE A 20 17.49 2.02 20.20
CA ILE A 20 17.09 1.04 19.18
C ILE A 20 16.16 1.71 18.17
N LEU A 21 15.16 2.46 18.65
CA LEU A 21 14.20 3.16 17.81
C LEU A 21 14.88 4.23 16.94
N SER A 22 15.86 4.96 17.48
CA SER A 22 16.69 5.90 16.71
C SER A 22 17.48 5.20 15.61
N ARG A 23 18.16 4.08 15.92
CA ARG A 23 18.90 3.30 14.91
C ARG A 23 18.00 2.70 13.83
N LEU A 24 16.80 2.24 14.21
CA LEU A 24 15.79 1.78 13.27
C LEU A 24 15.37 2.92 12.33
N LEU A 25 15.07 4.11 12.87
CA LEU A 25 14.69 5.29 12.08
C LEU A 25 15.81 5.74 11.13
N LEU A 26 17.06 5.72 11.58
CA LEU A 26 18.23 6.05 10.75
C LEU A 26 18.47 4.99 9.65
N SER A 27 18.22 3.71 9.95
CA SER A 27 18.30 2.63 8.95
C SER A 27 17.23 2.79 7.88
N ILE A 28 15.99 3.08 8.29
CA ILE A 28 14.86 3.33 7.38
C ILE A 28 15.17 4.55 6.50
N GLU A 29 15.65 5.66 7.08
CA GLU A 29 16.04 6.85 6.32
C GLU A 29 17.19 6.56 5.35
N LYS A 30 18.20 5.77 5.77
CA LYS A 30 19.33 5.41 4.92
C LYS A 30 18.89 4.55 3.72
N ASP A 31 18.01 3.58 3.94
CA ASP A 31 17.47 2.75 2.86
C ASP A 31 16.53 3.54 1.94
N GLU A 32 15.72 4.46 2.49
CA GLU A 32 14.93 5.39 1.69
C GLU A 32 15.81 6.30 0.83
N VAL A 33 16.89 6.87 1.39
CA VAL A 33 17.85 7.71 0.64
C VAL A 33 18.60 6.89 -0.42
N LYS A 34 19.05 5.68 -0.09
CA LYS A 34 19.75 4.80 -1.02
C LYS A 34 18.88 4.36 -2.20
N ASN A 35 17.59 4.13 -1.96
CA ASN A 35 16.60 3.79 -3.00
C ASN A 35 16.03 5.04 -3.72
N ALA A 36 16.17 6.23 -3.13
CA ALA A 36 15.80 7.50 -3.75
C ALA A 36 16.92 8.09 -4.62
N MET A 37 18.17 7.78 -4.33
CA MET A 37 19.30 8.17 -5.18
C MET A 37 19.30 7.32 -6.45
N PRO A 38 19.35 7.94 -7.64
CA PRO A 38 19.51 7.19 -8.88
C PRO A 38 20.82 6.39 -8.82
N THR A 39 20.73 5.08 -9.03
CA THR A 39 21.89 4.21 -9.24
C THR A 39 22.50 4.55 -10.59
N TYR A 40 23.30 5.61 -10.65
CA TYR A 40 24.14 5.85 -11.81
C TYR A 40 25.39 5.01 -11.70
N THR A 41 25.82 4.46 -12.84
CA THR A 41 27.13 3.84 -12.94
C THR A 41 28.19 4.92 -12.68
N SER A 42 29.09 4.65 -11.73
CA SER A 42 30.30 5.45 -11.56
C SER A 42 31.09 5.38 -12.87
N LYS A 43 31.10 6.47 -13.64
CA LYS A 43 32.05 6.65 -14.74
C LYS A 43 33.34 7.17 -14.13
N HIS A 44 34.33 6.30 -13.98
CA HIS A 44 35.70 6.69 -13.68
C HIS A 44 36.56 6.42 -14.92
N SER A 45 37.49 7.32 -15.23
CA SER A 45 38.42 7.18 -16.37
C SER A 45 39.42 6.04 -16.14
N THR A 46 39.77 5.78 -14.88
CA THR A 46 40.60 4.65 -14.45
C THR A 46 39.95 3.98 -13.23
N CYS A 47 39.79 2.66 -13.30
CA CYS A 47 39.18 1.90 -12.21
C CYS A 47 40.16 1.84 -11.03
N PRO A 48 39.79 2.30 -9.82
CA PRO A 48 40.72 2.31 -8.67
C PRO A 48 41.27 0.92 -8.34
N THR A 49 40.54 -0.13 -8.70
CA THR A 49 40.92 -1.52 -8.51
C THR A 49 41.79 -2.11 -9.62
N SER A 50 42.01 -1.39 -10.73
CA SER A 50 42.80 -1.89 -11.88
C SER A 50 44.29 -2.02 -11.57
N GLN A 51 44.81 -1.30 -10.57
CA GLN A 51 46.23 -1.32 -10.21
C GLN A 51 46.62 -2.49 -9.31
N ARG A 52 45.65 -3.23 -8.72
CA ARG A 52 45.93 -4.31 -7.75
C ARG A 52 46.28 -5.67 -8.37
N ILE A 53 46.01 -5.88 -9.65
CA ILE A 53 46.21 -7.17 -10.32
C ILE A 53 46.98 -6.94 -11.63
N SER A 54 48.28 -7.22 -11.62
CA SER A 54 49.18 -6.96 -12.76
C SER A 54 48.94 -7.93 -13.92
N ASP A 55 48.55 -9.18 -13.63
CA ASP A 55 48.29 -10.21 -14.63
C ASP A 55 46.90 -10.05 -15.27
N ASP A 56 46.88 -9.86 -16.59
CA ASP A 56 45.67 -9.68 -17.38
C ASP A 56 44.82 -10.95 -17.47
N ALA A 57 45.44 -12.13 -17.49
CA ALA A 57 44.72 -13.41 -17.52
C ALA A 57 43.96 -13.65 -16.20
N LEU A 58 44.64 -13.43 -15.07
CA LEU A 58 44.04 -13.50 -13.74
C LEU A 58 42.91 -12.46 -13.56
N ARG A 59 43.11 -11.23 -14.04
CA ARG A 59 42.10 -10.17 -14.00
C ARG A 59 40.83 -10.58 -14.73
N ARG A 60 40.94 -11.08 -15.96
CA ARG A 60 39.78 -11.55 -16.75
C ARG A 60 39.03 -12.67 -16.03
N LYS A 61 39.75 -13.63 -15.43
CA LYS A 61 39.15 -14.72 -14.65
C LYS A 61 38.39 -14.20 -13.42
N ILE A 62 38.99 -13.30 -12.64
CA ILE A 62 38.35 -12.70 -11.45
C ILE A 62 37.10 -11.91 -11.82
N VAL A 63 37.17 -11.08 -12.87
CA VAL A 63 36.01 -10.31 -13.34
C VAL A 63 34.89 -11.25 -13.79
N HIS A 64 35.21 -12.29 -14.55
CA HIS A 64 34.24 -13.28 -14.99
C HIS A 64 33.56 -13.97 -13.80
N THR A 65 34.33 -14.49 -12.84
CA THR A 65 33.78 -15.13 -11.63
C THR A 65 32.95 -14.16 -10.79
N ASN A 66 33.42 -12.92 -10.60
CA ASN A 66 32.69 -11.92 -9.83
C ASN A 66 31.36 -11.52 -10.48
N ILE A 67 31.35 -11.38 -11.81
CA ILE A 67 30.12 -11.11 -12.57
C ILE A 67 29.15 -12.29 -12.43
N GLN A 68 29.62 -13.53 -12.58
CA GLN A 68 28.76 -14.70 -12.40
C GLN A 68 28.19 -14.80 -10.99
N LEU A 69 29.02 -14.58 -9.95
CA LEU A 69 28.57 -14.57 -8.56
C LEU A 69 27.59 -13.42 -8.29
N TRP A 70 27.82 -12.24 -8.88
CA TRP A 70 26.89 -11.12 -8.78
C TRP A 70 25.56 -11.44 -9.48
N GLN A 71 25.58 -11.99 -10.69
CA GLN A 71 24.39 -12.43 -11.42
C GLN A 71 23.61 -13.47 -10.64
N ALA A 72 24.29 -14.46 -10.06
CA ALA A 72 23.67 -15.49 -9.21
C ALA A 72 23.00 -14.87 -7.98
N ARG A 73 23.67 -13.94 -7.27
CA ARG A 73 23.10 -13.22 -6.12
C ARG A 73 21.92 -12.35 -6.50
N VAL A 74 21.98 -11.66 -7.65
CA VAL A 74 20.87 -10.84 -8.16
C VAL A 74 19.69 -11.71 -8.54
N LYS A 75 19.92 -12.82 -9.26
CA LYS A 75 18.88 -13.80 -9.64
C LYS A 75 18.21 -14.39 -8.40
N LEU A 76 18.99 -14.78 -7.38
CA LEU A 76 18.44 -15.30 -6.12
C LEU A 76 17.56 -14.26 -5.42
N ARG A 77 18.01 -13.00 -5.31
CA ARG A 77 17.23 -11.91 -4.70
C ARG A 77 15.95 -11.62 -5.49
N PHE A 78 16.04 -11.59 -6.82
CA PHE A 78 14.88 -11.36 -7.68
C PHE A 78 13.86 -12.49 -7.58
N ASN A 79 14.33 -13.75 -7.55
CA ASN A 79 13.48 -14.93 -7.36
C ASN A 79 12.78 -14.91 -5.99
N PHE A 80 13.51 -14.61 -4.91
CA PHE A 80 12.93 -14.50 -3.57
C PHE A 80 11.86 -13.40 -3.50
N ARG A 81 12.14 -12.22 -4.08
CA ARG A 81 11.17 -11.13 -4.19
C ARG A 81 9.93 -11.56 -4.96
N THR A 82 10.12 -12.17 -6.13
CA THR A 82 9.02 -12.66 -6.98
C THR A 82 8.17 -13.71 -6.26
N TYR A 83 8.80 -14.61 -5.49
CA TYR A 83 8.10 -15.59 -4.66
C TYR A 83 7.25 -14.91 -3.58
N SER A 84 7.84 -13.97 -2.83
CA SER A 84 7.12 -13.19 -1.81
C SER A 84 5.95 -12.42 -2.42
N ASP A 85 6.14 -11.80 -3.59
CA ASP A 85 5.09 -11.06 -4.29
C ASP A 85 3.93 -11.97 -4.72
N LYS A 86 4.23 -13.20 -5.18
CA LYS A 86 3.22 -14.22 -5.50
C LYS A 86 2.45 -14.68 -4.26
N CYS A 87 3.14 -14.96 -3.16
CA CYS A 87 2.50 -15.34 -1.89
C CYS A 87 1.55 -14.24 -1.39
N MET A 88 2.00 -12.99 -1.42
CA MET A 88 1.17 -11.84 -1.06
C MET A 88 -0.05 -11.73 -1.96
N LYS A 89 0.13 -11.85 -3.29
CA LYS A 89 -0.99 -11.83 -4.24
C LYS A 89 -2.01 -12.92 -3.92
N ILE A 90 -1.59 -14.17 -3.74
CA ILE A 90 -2.50 -15.29 -3.40
C ILE A 90 -3.24 -15.00 -2.09
N PHE A 91 -2.52 -14.55 -1.06
CA PHE A 91 -3.11 -14.18 0.23
C PHE A 91 -4.22 -13.14 0.08
N PHE A 92 -3.94 -12.04 -0.64
CA PHE A 92 -4.95 -11.00 -0.84
C PHE A 92 -6.12 -11.47 -1.69
N TRP A 93 -5.89 -12.26 -2.74
CA TRP A 93 -6.98 -12.81 -3.54
C TRP A 93 -7.90 -13.68 -2.68
N LEU A 94 -7.34 -14.53 -1.82
CA LEU A 94 -8.11 -15.32 -0.86
C LEU A 94 -8.85 -14.44 0.15
N ALA A 95 -8.18 -13.41 0.71
CA ALA A 95 -8.78 -12.49 1.66
C ALA A 95 -9.96 -11.72 1.04
N LEU A 96 -9.77 -11.14 -0.15
CA LEU A 96 -10.81 -10.39 -0.88
C LEU A 96 -11.99 -11.28 -1.28
N PHE A 97 -11.72 -12.52 -1.69
CA PHE A 97 -12.76 -13.49 -2.03
C PHE A 97 -13.56 -13.95 -0.80
N MET A 98 -12.89 -14.26 0.31
CA MET A 98 -13.53 -14.67 1.56
C MET A 98 -14.15 -13.51 2.33
N TYR A 99 -13.79 -12.26 1.98
CA TYR A 99 -14.20 -11.08 2.73
C TYR A 99 -15.72 -10.97 2.93
N PRO A 100 -16.58 -11.06 1.88
CA PRO A 100 -18.02 -10.94 2.05
C PRO A 100 -18.59 -12.04 2.96
N SER A 101 -18.20 -13.29 2.75
CA SER A 101 -18.73 -14.45 3.46
C SER A 101 -18.35 -14.42 4.95
N VAL A 102 -17.06 -14.19 5.25
CA VAL A 102 -16.57 -14.16 6.63
C VAL A 102 -17.12 -12.94 7.37
N SER A 103 -17.10 -11.76 6.74
CA SER A 103 -17.62 -10.53 7.39
C SER A 103 -19.11 -10.66 7.70
N GLN A 104 -19.90 -11.24 6.80
CA GLN A 104 -21.31 -11.48 7.04
C GLN A 104 -21.53 -12.47 8.21
N LYS A 105 -20.79 -13.57 8.27
CA LYS A 105 -20.91 -14.55 9.37
C LYS A 105 -20.53 -13.96 10.73
N VAL A 106 -19.45 -13.19 10.76
CA VAL A 106 -18.99 -12.52 11.98
C VAL A 106 -20.01 -11.50 12.48
N LEU A 107 -20.57 -10.67 11.58
CA LEU A 107 -21.58 -9.68 11.96
C LEU A 107 -22.91 -10.33 12.37
N ASN A 108 -23.32 -11.40 11.68
CA ASN A 108 -24.57 -12.10 11.99
C ASN A 108 -24.57 -12.80 13.35
N MET A 109 -23.41 -13.00 14.00
CA MET A 109 -23.36 -13.53 15.37
C MET A 109 -24.07 -12.61 16.39
N PHE A 110 -24.18 -11.32 16.07
CA PHE A 110 -24.86 -10.32 16.91
C PHE A 110 -26.30 -10.04 16.48
N ASN A 111 -26.80 -10.75 15.47
CA ASN A 111 -28.15 -10.55 14.95
C ASN A 111 -29.14 -11.44 15.71
N CYS A 112 -29.78 -10.87 16.72
CA CYS A 112 -30.72 -11.57 17.60
C CYS A 112 -32.15 -11.06 17.38
N ALA A 113 -33.12 -11.97 17.33
CA ALA A 113 -34.54 -11.65 17.26
C ALA A 113 -35.24 -12.06 18.55
N GLN A 114 -36.22 -11.26 18.96
CA GLN A 114 -37.05 -11.56 20.12
C GLN A 114 -38.19 -12.49 19.70
N VAL A 115 -38.30 -13.65 20.36
CA VAL A 115 -39.38 -14.62 20.16
C VAL A 115 -39.97 -14.96 21.52
N GLY A 116 -41.18 -14.44 21.78
CA GLY A 116 -41.83 -14.55 23.08
C GLY A 116 -41.02 -13.84 24.18
N LEU A 117 -40.59 -14.60 25.19
CA LEU A 117 -39.81 -14.09 26.32
C LEU A 117 -38.28 -14.21 26.15
N GLY A 118 -37.82 -14.87 25.08
CA GLY A 118 -36.40 -15.11 24.82
C GLY A 118 -35.88 -14.38 23.59
N SER A 119 -34.58 -14.07 23.57
CA SER A 119 -33.88 -13.56 22.39
C SER A 119 -33.01 -14.66 21.79
N PHE A 120 -33.24 -14.99 20.52
CA PHE A 120 -32.58 -16.09 19.83
C PHE A 120 -31.81 -15.58 18.62
N LEU A 121 -30.73 -16.28 18.27
CA LEU A 121 -29.88 -15.93 17.15
C LEU A 121 -30.61 -16.19 15.82
N VAL A 122 -30.72 -15.18 14.95
CA VAL A 122 -31.52 -15.29 13.71
C VAL A 122 -30.92 -16.30 12.72
N SER A 123 -29.61 -16.57 12.80
CA SER A 123 -29.01 -17.63 11.98
C SER A 123 -29.24 -19.05 12.53
N ASP A 124 -29.52 -19.18 13.83
CA ASP A 124 -29.74 -20.45 14.51
C ASP A 124 -30.64 -20.25 15.73
N MET A 125 -31.93 -20.55 15.57
CA MET A 125 -32.96 -20.33 16.60
C MET A 125 -32.83 -21.29 17.79
N THR A 126 -31.92 -22.27 17.74
CA THR A 126 -31.64 -23.15 18.88
C THR A 126 -30.76 -22.46 19.93
N LEU A 127 -30.07 -21.38 19.55
CA LEU A 127 -29.15 -20.64 20.40
C LEU A 127 -29.80 -19.36 20.94
N GLN A 128 -29.85 -19.25 22.26
CA GLN A 128 -30.31 -18.05 22.95
C GLN A 128 -29.17 -17.03 23.08
N CYS A 129 -29.40 -15.76 22.74
CA CYS A 129 -28.39 -14.69 22.75
C CYS A 129 -27.96 -14.24 24.17
N THR A 130 -28.42 -14.95 25.20
CA THR A 130 -28.01 -14.74 26.60
C THR A 130 -27.28 -15.96 27.16
N ASP A 131 -27.09 -17.02 26.36
CA ASP A 131 -26.45 -18.25 26.80
C ASP A 131 -24.92 -18.12 26.86
N GLY A 132 -24.28 -18.89 27.74
CA GLY A 132 -22.83 -18.93 27.89
C GLY A 132 -22.12 -19.37 26.61
N TYR A 133 -22.74 -20.26 25.83
CA TYR A 133 -22.19 -20.67 24.53
C TYR A 133 -22.18 -19.51 23.54
N TRP A 134 -23.25 -18.71 23.49
CA TRP A 134 -23.32 -17.51 22.64
C TRP A 134 -22.24 -16.49 23.01
N TYR A 135 -22.00 -16.22 24.30
CA TYR A 135 -20.94 -15.30 24.73
C TYR A 135 -19.55 -15.72 24.21
N SER A 136 -19.24 -17.03 24.22
CA SER A 136 -17.96 -17.52 23.71
C SER A 136 -17.77 -17.22 22.22
N HIS A 137 -18.82 -17.42 21.41
CA HIS A 137 -18.83 -17.11 19.99
C HIS A 137 -18.84 -15.62 19.70
N ALA A 138 -19.55 -14.83 20.51
CA ALA A 138 -19.57 -13.38 20.42
C ALA A 138 -18.16 -12.79 20.62
N ILE A 139 -17.37 -13.30 21.58
CA ILE A 139 -15.97 -12.88 21.77
C ILE A 139 -15.13 -13.16 20.52
N VAL A 140 -15.23 -14.36 19.95
CA VAL A 140 -14.53 -14.72 18.70
C VAL A 140 -14.97 -13.81 17.55
N ALA A 141 -16.26 -13.50 17.47
CA ALA A 141 -16.80 -12.59 16.47
C ALA A 141 -16.28 -11.15 16.65
N VAL A 142 -16.15 -10.63 17.88
CA VAL A 142 -15.53 -9.31 18.12
C VAL A 142 -14.09 -9.28 17.60
N VAL A 143 -13.30 -10.32 17.88
CA VAL A 143 -11.93 -10.45 17.33
C VAL A 143 -11.97 -10.48 15.80
N GLY A 144 -12.92 -11.23 15.22
CA GLY A 144 -13.17 -11.25 13.79
C GLY A 144 -13.51 -9.89 13.20
N ILE A 145 -14.27 -9.03 13.89
CA ILE A 145 -14.57 -7.67 13.44
C ILE A 145 -13.27 -6.85 13.36
N VAL A 146 -12.45 -6.89 14.41
CA VAL A 146 -11.20 -6.12 14.44
C VAL A 146 -10.21 -6.61 13.38
N VAL A 147 -9.96 -7.92 13.33
CA VAL A 147 -8.92 -8.51 12.48
C VAL A 147 -9.37 -8.60 11.02
N TRP A 148 -10.62 -8.95 10.77
CA TRP A 148 -11.10 -9.23 9.41
C TRP A 148 -11.85 -8.04 8.81
N VAL A 149 -12.90 -7.57 9.48
CA VAL A 149 -13.79 -6.51 8.94
C VAL A 149 -13.02 -5.20 8.78
N PHE A 150 -12.24 -4.79 9.79
CA PHE A 150 -11.43 -3.57 9.70
C PHE A 150 -9.99 -3.84 9.24
N GLY A 151 -9.39 -4.94 9.68
CA GLY A 151 -7.99 -5.23 9.40
C GLY A 151 -7.69 -5.42 7.91
N VAL A 152 -8.55 -6.11 7.15
CA VAL A 152 -8.32 -6.32 5.72
C VAL A 152 -8.39 -5.00 4.92
N PRO A 153 -9.45 -4.18 5.01
CA PRO A 153 -9.50 -2.87 4.36
C PRO A 153 -8.34 -1.95 4.77
N PHE A 154 -8.01 -1.91 6.07
CA PHE A 154 -6.91 -1.09 6.57
C PHE A 154 -5.56 -1.56 6.04
N TYR A 155 -5.32 -2.87 5.99
CA TYR A 155 -4.09 -3.43 5.45
C TYR A 155 -3.94 -3.10 3.96
N CYS A 156 -4.98 -3.33 3.15
CA CYS A 156 -5.02 -2.95 1.74
C CYS A 156 -4.75 -1.45 1.52
N TRP A 157 -5.43 -0.58 2.29
CA TRP A 157 -5.18 0.86 2.23
C TRP A 157 -3.74 1.21 2.59
N SER A 158 -3.23 0.64 3.69
CA SER A 158 -1.89 0.95 4.20
C SER A 158 -0.79 0.57 3.21
N ILE A 159 -0.89 -0.61 2.57
CA ILE A 159 0.12 -1.05 1.61
C ILE A 159 0.09 -0.18 0.35
N LEU A 160 -1.09 0.14 -0.17
CA LEU A 160 -1.21 1.02 -1.33
C LEU A 160 -0.70 2.44 -1.02
N PHE A 161 -1.05 2.97 0.15
CA PHE A 161 -0.61 4.29 0.57
C PHE A 161 0.91 4.35 0.76
N GLN A 162 1.51 3.33 1.36
CA GLN A 162 2.96 3.24 1.53
C GLN A 162 3.68 3.22 0.19
N GLU A 163 3.23 2.36 -0.75
CA GLU A 163 3.84 2.26 -2.08
C GLU A 163 3.66 3.55 -2.88
N ARG A 164 2.46 4.14 -2.87
CA ARG A 164 2.18 5.43 -3.52
C ARG A 164 3.08 6.54 -2.96
N MET A 165 3.28 6.59 -1.64
CA MET A 165 4.07 7.64 -0.98
C MET A 165 5.58 7.36 -0.92
N ALA A 166 6.02 6.18 -1.34
CA ALA A 166 7.39 5.71 -1.19
C ALA A 166 8.42 6.70 -1.77
N GLY A 167 9.28 7.25 -0.92
CA GLY A 167 10.36 8.16 -1.30
C GLY A 167 9.94 9.53 -1.85
N VAL A 168 8.64 9.84 -1.97
CA VAL A 168 8.17 11.10 -2.58
C VAL A 168 8.60 12.31 -1.75
N ARG A 169 8.38 12.26 -0.43
CA ARG A 169 8.75 13.36 0.49
C ARG A 169 10.24 13.64 0.51
N LEU A 170 11.06 12.59 0.41
CA LEU A 170 12.52 12.73 0.40
C LEU A 170 13.01 13.27 -0.95
N ARG A 171 12.54 12.71 -2.06
CA ARG A 171 12.85 13.22 -3.42
C ARG A 171 12.47 14.69 -3.54
N MET A 172 11.29 15.09 -3.07
CA MET A 172 10.86 16.49 -3.13
C MET A 172 11.77 17.43 -2.33
N ARG A 173 12.24 17.00 -1.15
CA ARG A 173 13.23 17.76 -0.37
C ARG A 173 14.55 17.93 -1.14
N LEU A 174 15.08 16.85 -1.72
CA LEU A 174 16.32 16.89 -2.50
C LEU A 174 16.22 17.77 -3.75
N LEU A 175 15.06 17.79 -4.40
CA LEU A 175 14.81 18.58 -5.61
C LEU A 175 14.54 20.05 -5.31
N LYS A 176 14.27 20.42 -4.05
CA LYS A 176 14.14 21.82 -3.63
C LYS A 176 15.50 22.49 -3.46
N ASP A 177 16.55 21.71 -3.22
CA ASP A 177 17.91 22.23 -3.11
C ASP A 177 18.43 22.65 -4.49
N ASN A 178 18.99 23.86 -4.59
CA ASN A 178 19.62 24.38 -5.83
C ASN A 178 20.74 23.47 -6.37
N LYS A 179 21.28 22.58 -5.53
CA LYS A 179 22.32 21.60 -5.91
C LYS A 179 21.84 20.56 -6.93
N HIS A 180 20.55 20.24 -6.96
CA HIS A 180 19.99 19.18 -7.82
C HIS A 180 19.09 19.75 -8.91
N GLU A 181 19.34 20.98 -9.37
CA GLU A 181 18.53 21.66 -10.38
C GLU A 181 18.40 20.85 -11.67
N VAL A 182 19.49 20.28 -12.18
CA VAL A 182 19.48 19.42 -13.38
C VAL A 182 18.55 18.21 -13.20
N LEU A 183 18.55 17.60 -12.01
CA LEU A 183 17.67 16.47 -11.72
C LEU A 183 16.21 16.93 -11.63
N ARG A 184 15.95 18.10 -11.04
CA ARG A 184 14.61 18.71 -10.98
C ARG A 184 14.07 18.96 -12.37
N GLN A 185 14.86 19.54 -13.27
CA GLN A 185 14.46 19.77 -14.66
C GLN A 185 14.14 18.48 -15.40
N LYS A 186 14.92 17.41 -15.19
CA LYS A 186 14.62 16.08 -15.75
C LYS A 186 13.28 15.52 -15.27
N TRP A 187 12.94 15.69 -14.00
CA TRP A 187 11.64 15.26 -13.47
C TRP A 187 10.48 16.09 -14.04
N ILE A 188 10.66 17.41 -14.19
CA ILE A 188 9.69 18.30 -14.81
C ILE A 188 9.46 17.92 -16.28
N ALA A 189 10.54 17.69 -17.03
CA ALA A 189 10.44 17.27 -18.43
C ALA A 189 9.65 15.97 -18.57
N LYS A 190 9.96 14.94 -17.77
CA LYS A 190 9.22 13.67 -17.77
C LYS A 190 7.75 13.82 -17.40
N MET A 191 7.44 14.71 -16.47
CA MET A 191 6.06 15.02 -16.12
C MET A 191 5.33 15.70 -17.30
N LYS A 192 5.98 16.65 -17.99
CA LYS A 192 5.41 17.28 -19.20
C LYS A 192 5.18 16.25 -20.32
N ASP A 193 6.10 15.30 -20.48
CA ASP A 193 5.95 14.18 -21.42
C ASP A 193 4.74 13.29 -21.07
N ASP A 194 4.51 13.01 -19.79
CA ASP A 194 3.35 12.24 -19.30
C ASP A 194 2.00 12.95 -19.55
N TYR A 195 1.96 14.27 -19.35
CA TYR A 195 0.78 15.08 -19.68
C TYR A 195 0.45 14.98 -21.18
N LYS A 196 1.48 15.15 -22.04
CA LYS A 196 1.33 15.02 -23.49
C LYS A 196 0.86 13.62 -23.89
N ALA A 197 1.42 12.57 -23.29
CA ALA A 197 1.01 11.19 -23.52
C ALA A 197 -0.43 10.91 -23.08
N SER A 198 -0.90 11.59 -22.03
CA SER A 198 -2.29 11.52 -21.54
C SER A 198 -3.27 12.39 -22.36
N GLY A 199 -2.82 13.03 -23.44
CA GLY A 199 -3.63 13.94 -24.25
C GLY A 199 -3.95 15.29 -23.59
N LYS A 200 -3.29 15.64 -22.47
CA LYS A 200 -3.47 16.91 -21.76
C LYS A 200 -2.41 17.91 -22.20
N TYR A 201 -2.83 19.14 -22.50
CA TYR A 201 -1.91 20.23 -22.85
C TYR A 201 -1.28 20.86 -21.60
N TRP A 202 0.03 21.16 -21.66
CA TRP A 202 0.73 21.88 -20.60
C TRP A 202 0.54 23.40 -20.78
N HIS A 203 -0.33 23.98 -19.95
CA HIS A 203 -0.48 25.44 -19.91
C HIS A 203 0.69 26.10 -19.20
N ASN A 204 1.13 27.28 -19.66
CA ASN A 204 2.21 28.05 -19.03
C ASN A 204 1.93 28.36 -17.55
N ASN A 205 0.65 28.50 -17.17
CA ASN A 205 0.24 28.70 -15.78
C ASN A 205 0.63 27.52 -14.88
N TYR A 206 0.82 26.31 -15.42
CA TYR A 206 1.23 25.15 -14.62
C TYR A 206 2.68 25.21 -14.16
N ASP A 207 3.53 26.05 -14.79
CA ASP A 207 4.91 26.23 -14.35
C ASP A 207 4.98 26.83 -12.92
N SER A 208 4.00 27.67 -12.52
CA SER A 208 3.90 28.14 -11.13
C SER A 208 3.44 27.05 -10.16
N PHE A 209 2.69 26.05 -10.64
CA PHE A 209 2.16 24.95 -9.83
C PHE A 209 3.05 23.69 -9.82
N VAL A 210 4.25 23.74 -10.41
CA VAL A 210 5.16 22.59 -10.48
C VAL A 210 5.40 21.95 -9.12
N ASN A 211 5.54 22.72 -8.05
CA ASN A 211 5.78 22.18 -6.70
C ASN A 211 4.58 21.38 -6.15
N MET A 212 3.37 21.61 -6.65
CA MET A 212 2.16 20.86 -6.31
C MET A 212 1.94 19.66 -7.24
N LEU A 213 2.22 19.82 -8.54
CA LEU A 213 2.02 18.78 -9.56
C LEU A 213 3.08 17.68 -9.51
N LEU A 214 4.34 18.05 -9.25
CA LEU A 214 5.46 17.12 -9.27
C LEU A 214 5.36 15.98 -8.22
N PRO A 215 4.94 16.23 -6.96
CA PRO A 215 4.64 15.15 -6.02
C PRO A 215 3.54 14.21 -6.51
N GLU A 216 2.47 14.71 -7.12
CA GLU A 216 1.37 13.87 -7.64
C GLU A 216 1.86 12.98 -8.79
N TYR A 217 2.67 13.54 -9.70
CA TYR A 217 3.33 12.76 -10.73
C TYR A 217 4.21 11.65 -10.13
N MET A 218 5.00 11.94 -9.08
CA MET A 218 5.81 10.91 -8.42
C MET A 218 4.96 9.81 -7.77
N LYS A 219 3.82 10.16 -7.15
CA LYS A 219 2.89 9.20 -6.56
C LYS A 219 2.30 8.28 -7.63
N LYS A 220 1.87 8.84 -8.77
CA LYS A 220 1.42 8.07 -9.95
C LYS A 220 2.51 7.11 -10.43
N ARG A 221 3.72 7.63 -10.65
CA ARG A 221 4.87 6.83 -11.12
C ARG A 221 5.23 5.67 -10.19
N ASN A 222 5.12 5.84 -8.87
CA ASN A 222 5.38 4.76 -7.92
C ASN A 222 4.40 3.58 -8.09
N MET A 223 3.15 3.87 -8.44
CA MET A 223 2.11 2.87 -8.72
C MET A 223 2.30 2.23 -10.12
N GLU A 224 2.96 2.89 -11.05
CA GLU A 224 3.29 2.31 -12.37
C GLU A 224 4.55 1.44 -12.37
N LEU A 225 5.31 1.40 -11.27
CA LEU A 225 6.54 0.62 -11.21
C LEU A 225 6.22 -0.88 -11.42
N PRO A 226 6.99 -1.60 -12.26
CA PRO A 226 6.73 -3.02 -12.51
C PRO A 226 6.73 -3.87 -11.23
N SER A 227 7.57 -3.52 -10.26
CA SER A 227 7.59 -4.19 -8.95
C SER A 227 6.33 -3.92 -8.11
N THR A 228 5.73 -2.74 -8.23
CA THR A 228 4.51 -2.38 -7.51
C THR A 228 3.32 -3.05 -8.16
N ILE A 229 3.21 -2.99 -9.49
CA ILE A 229 2.16 -3.65 -10.26
C ILE A 229 2.18 -5.17 -10.03
N ALA A 230 3.36 -5.80 -10.03
CA ALA A 230 3.47 -7.25 -9.81
C ALA A 230 2.94 -7.69 -8.43
N ARG A 231 3.16 -6.86 -7.39
CA ARG A 231 2.83 -7.19 -5.99
C ARG A 231 1.43 -6.78 -5.58
N VAL A 232 1.00 -5.55 -5.90
CA VAL A 232 -0.29 -4.97 -5.46
C VAL A 232 -1.17 -4.47 -6.61
N GLY A 233 -0.72 -4.61 -7.86
CA GLY A 233 -1.46 -4.16 -9.04
C GLY A 233 -2.84 -4.79 -9.21
N PHE A 234 -3.06 -6.02 -8.72
CA PHE A 234 -4.39 -6.63 -8.77
C PHE A 234 -5.46 -5.87 -7.96
N ILE A 235 -5.05 -5.01 -7.02
CA ILE A 235 -5.96 -4.18 -6.21
C ILE A 235 -6.37 -2.90 -6.94
N TYR A 236 -5.45 -2.25 -7.67
CA TYR A 236 -5.70 -0.91 -8.22
C TYR A 236 -5.54 -0.77 -9.73
N ALA A 237 -4.86 -1.68 -10.41
CA ALA A 237 -4.45 -1.49 -11.82
C ALA A 237 -5.62 -1.52 -12.81
N ALA A 238 -6.80 -2.01 -12.40
CA ALA A 238 -8.02 -1.94 -13.19
C ALA A 238 -8.71 -0.56 -13.13
N TYR A 239 -8.30 0.29 -12.17
CA TYR A 239 -8.86 1.61 -11.94
C TYR A 239 -7.91 2.71 -12.45
N GLN A 240 -8.44 3.92 -12.65
CA GLN A 240 -7.60 5.08 -12.96
C GLN A 240 -6.76 5.50 -11.73
N ASP A 241 -5.62 6.17 -11.95
CA ASP A 241 -4.65 6.53 -10.91
C ASP A 241 -5.21 7.40 -9.77
N SER A 242 -6.23 8.22 -10.07
CA SER A 242 -6.97 9.02 -9.09
C SER A 242 -7.80 8.15 -8.14
N PHE A 243 -8.27 6.99 -8.60
CA PHE A 243 -9.14 6.04 -7.90
C PHE A 243 -8.38 4.82 -7.35
N TRP A 244 -7.10 4.99 -7.02
CA TRP A 244 -6.25 3.93 -6.46
C TRP A 244 -6.83 3.22 -5.21
N PHE A 245 -7.71 3.87 -4.46
CA PHE A 245 -8.31 3.34 -3.23
C PHE A 245 -9.66 2.65 -3.46
N PHE A 246 -10.14 2.57 -4.70
CA PHE A 246 -11.51 2.20 -4.99
C PHE A 246 -11.87 0.77 -4.56
N GLU A 247 -10.92 -0.17 -4.60
CA GLU A 247 -11.13 -1.53 -4.08
C GLU A 247 -11.52 -1.52 -2.59
N ILE A 248 -10.98 -0.59 -1.80
CA ILE A 248 -11.32 -0.45 -0.37
C ILE A 248 -12.75 0.07 -0.21
N VAL A 249 -13.16 1.02 -1.05
CA VAL A 249 -14.55 1.51 -1.07
C VAL A 249 -15.49 0.38 -1.45
N ASP A 250 -15.10 -0.47 -2.41
CA ASP A 250 -15.88 -1.63 -2.81
C ASP A 250 -16.02 -2.68 -1.69
N LEU A 251 -14.96 -2.90 -0.91
CA LEU A 251 -15.02 -3.75 0.29
C LEU A 251 -15.97 -3.19 1.35
N ILE A 252 -15.91 -1.88 1.62
CA ILE A 252 -16.83 -1.23 2.56
C ILE A 252 -18.27 -1.35 2.05
N ARG A 253 -18.52 -1.12 0.75
CA ARG A 253 -19.83 -1.30 0.14
C ARG A 253 -20.36 -2.73 0.29
N LYS A 254 -19.53 -3.74 0.02
CA LYS A 254 -19.86 -5.16 0.22
C LYS A 254 -20.19 -5.47 1.69
N LEU A 255 -19.50 -4.83 2.63
CA LEU A 255 -19.78 -4.95 4.06
C LEU A 255 -21.14 -4.33 4.45
N LEU A 256 -21.42 -3.12 3.98
CA LEU A 256 -22.70 -2.45 4.25
C LEU A 256 -23.87 -3.28 3.73
N LEU A 257 -23.76 -3.80 2.50
CA LEU A 257 -24.83 -4.56 1.87
C LEU A 257 -25.01 -5.98 2.40
N ASN A 258 -23.94 -6.71 2.71
CA ASN A 258 -24.06 -8.12 3.13
C ASN A 258 -24.07 -8.29 4.64
N GLY A 259 -23.42 -7.36 5.37
CA GLY A 259 -23.23 -7.41 6.81
C GLY A 259 -24.20 -6.53 7.57
N ILE A 260 -24.26 -5.22 7.28
CA ILE A 260 -25.14 -4.31 8.06
C ILE A 260 -26.61 -4.48 7.66
N LEU A 261 -26.88 -4.71 6.38
CA LEU A 261 -28.26 -4.91 5.90
C LEU A 261 -28.93 -6.17 6.48
N SER A 262 -28.18 -7.12 7.04
CA SER A 262 -28.76 -8.32 7.66
C SER A 262 -29.45 -8.03 9.00
N PHE A 263 -29.16 -6.88 9.62
CA PHE A 263 -29.83 -6.39 10.83
C PHE A 263 -31.16 -5.70 10.54
N ALA A 264 -31.40 -5.29 9.28
CA ALA A 264 -32.74 -4.92 8.86
C ALA A 264 -33.60 -6.19 8.83
N GLU A 265 -34.84 -6.09 9.30
CA GLU A 265 -35.79 -7.21 9.37
C GLU A 265 -35.77 -8.01 8.06
N ARG A 266 -35.40 -9.30 8.16
CA ARG A 266 -35.20 -10.15 6.98
C ARG A 266 -36.51 -10.25 6.20
N GLY A 267 -36.45 -9.94 4.91
CA GLY A 267 -37.61 -10.01 4.02
C GLY A 267 -38.55 -8.81 4.11
N SER A 268 -38.21 -7.78 4.89
CA SER A 268 -38.98 -6.54 4.93
C SER A 268 -38.74 -5.68 3.68
N VAL A 269 -39.74 -4.88 3.30
CA VAL A 269 -39.60 -3.85 2.25
C VAL A 269 -38.54 -2.83 2.65
N ASN A 270 -38.43 -2.51 3.94
CA ASN A 270 -37.44 -1.59 4.50
C ASN A 270 -36.01 -2.04 4.19
N GLN A 271 -35.73 -3.35 4.26
CA GLN A 271 -34.43 -3.92 3.89
C GLN A 271 -34.08 -3.61 2.43
N ILE A 272 -35.03 -3.77 1.51
CA ILE A 272 -34.81 -3.50 0.08
C ILE A 272 -34.59 -2.00 -0.15
N VAL A 273 -35.41 -1.14 0.46
CA VAL A 273 -35.30 0.32 0.34
C VAL A 273 -33.95 0.82 0.85
N ILE A 274 -33.49 0.36 2.03
CA ILE A 274 -32.18 0.73 2.57
C ILE A 274 -31.05 0.29 1.65
N GLY A 275 -31.11 -0.94 1.11
CA GLY A 275 -30.14 -1.44 0.15
C GLY A 275 -30.07 -0.59 -1.12
N MET A 276 -31.23 -0.20 -1.67
CA MET A 276 -31.32 0.69 -2.84
C MET A 276 -30.74 2.07 -2.56
N MET A 277 -31.00 2.64 -1.38
CA MET A 277 -30.45 3.95 -0.98
C MET A 277 -28.92 3.93 -0.87
N ILE A 278 -28.35 2.88 -0.26
CA ILE A 278 -26.90 2.72 -0.16
C ILE A 278 -26.27 2.64 -1.57
N MET A 279 -26.89 1.89 -2.48
CA MET A 279 -26.40 1.81 -3.87
C MET A 279 -26.47 3.15 -4.59
N TYR A 280 -27.57 3.88 -4.45
CA TYR A 280 -27.73 5.19 -5.07
C TYR A 280 -26.68 6.19 -4.60
N VAL A 281 -26.40 6.24 -3.28
CA VAL A 281 -25.38 7.15 -2.72
C VAL A 281 -23.98 6.79 -3.23
N VAL A 282 -23.64 5.50 -3.28
CA VAL A 282 -22.33 5.08 -3.79
C VAL A 282 -22.18 5.41 -5.27
N VAL A 283 -23.19 5.12 -6.09
CA VAL A 283 -23.16 5.39 -7.53
C VAL A 283 -23.12 6.89 -7.82
N SER A 284 -23.90 7.71 -7.12
CA SER A 284 -23.88 9.16 -7.30
C SER A 284 -22.54 9.77 -6.92
N HIS A 285 -21.93 9.31 -5.82
CA HIS A 285 -20.58 9.74 -5.44
C HIS A 285 -19.53 9.36 -6.52
N ILE A 286 -19.59 8.15 -7.07
CA ILE A 286 -18.72 7.73 -8.18
C ILE A 286 -18.93 8.61 -9.40
N HIS A 287 -20.18 8.90 -9.75
CA HIS A 287 -20.49 9.69 -10.92
C HIS A 287 -19.98 11.12 -10.81
N ILE A 288 -20.14 11.75 -9.63
CA ILE A 288 -19.60 13.08 -9.32
C ILE A 288 -18.08 13.08 -9.48
N GLN A 289 -17.39 12.06 -8.97
CA GLN A 289 -15.93 11.96 -9.08
C GLN A 289 -15.43 11.69 -10.50
N ASN A 290 -16.23 11.09 -11.37
CA ASN A 290 -15.87 10.84 -12.77
C ASN A 290 -16.10 12.07 -13.68
N ILE A 291 -16.94 13.01 -13.24
CA ILE A 291 -17.20 14.28 -13.94
C ILE A 291 -16.15 15.35 -13.56
N SER A 292 -15.63 15.31 -12.33
CA SER A 292 -14.62 16.25 -11.80
C SER A 292 -13.18 15.89 -12.18
#